data_AF-A0A498S6U9-F1
#
_entry.id   AF-A0A498S6U9-F1
#
_cell.length_a   1.000
_cell.length_b   1.000
_cell.length_c   1.000
_cell.angle_alpha   90.00
_cell.angle_beta   90.00
_cell.angle_gamma   90.00
#
_symmetry.space_group_name_H-M   'P 1'
#
loop_
_entity.id
_entity.type
_entity.pdbx_description
1 polymer ?
#
loop_
_entity_poly.entity_id
_entity_poly.type
_entity_poly.pdbx_seq_one_letter_code
_entity_poly.pdbx_strand_id
1 'polypeptide(L)'
;MFQKWSGRIQEHWKSTKLARNICGTNRKETDSTDKDNGDICEDGDELKRRLLPTLTATYEEGGHITIWRMPTEISQSRLAGRYKPSNACTIIAVKLIEYIYREGIVLRPTEMSKRIGSGSRQRSRKWPSRLFAEFEKAQPITHCSAQLLNAFINAIIEGNEIHEQQMAKRRPFCCCNDHRVETFTIPQALEGCGNVFQEIEFVNVRGKIIYNLKPFLLTPIKSEFLNDHLQIYMILILFERSVLLVYERECNAIFLFDTHTHLNTKHMKTGGLIAMCSVNNLDCLIKWMCKNIFPETDYKLGCEQSFEISVLTFKGQLHKDDHPLFIPRAVETFHVFPRQHVDQTFQLQMQMQCTKTNESKAISNKFS
;
A
#
# COMPACT_ATOMS: atom_id res chain seq x y z
N MET A 1 5.00 25.32 -24.67
CA MET A 1 6.12 24.44 -24.26
C MET A 1 5.63 23.10 -23.67
N PHE A 2 4.49 22.57 -24.17
CA PHE A 2 3.74 21.41 -23.66
C PHE A 2 3.67 20.24 -24.67
N GLN A 3 4.64 20.15 -25.60
CA GLN A 3 4.71 19.08 -26.61
C GLN A 3 5.90 18.13 -26.41
N LYS A 4 6.76 18.35 -25.41
CA LYS A 4 7.98 17.53 -25.19
C LYS A 4 7.84 16.42 -24.14
N TRP A 5 6.70 16.32 -23.44
CA TRP A 5 6.47 15.27 -22.43
C TRP A 5 5.56 14.12 -22.90
N SER A 6 4.72 14.33 -23.93
CA SER A 6 3.93 13.24 -24.54
C SER A 6 4.78 12.32 -25.42
N GLY A 7 5.84 12.84 -26.05
CA GLY A 7 6.69 12.05 -26.95
C GLY A 7 7.53 10.97 -26.26
N ARG A 8 8.05 11.22 -25.05
CA ARG A 8 8.91 10.25 -24.35
C ARG A 8 8.16 9.05 -23.79
N ILE A 9 6.91 9.24 -23.33
CA ILE A 9 6.06 8.16 -22.83
C ILE A 9 5.54 7.31 -24.00
N GLN A 10 5.24 7.93 -25.14
CA GLN A 10 4.76 7.23 -26.34
C GLN A 10 5.87 6.40 -27.03
N GLU A 11 7.13 6.84 -26.99
CA GLU A 11 8.26 6.03 -27.47
C GLU A 11 8.58 4.85 -26.54
N HIS A 12 8.40 5.01 -25.22
CA HIS A 12 8.67 3.94 -24.26
C HIS A 12 7.60 2.83 -24.28
N TRP A 13 6.35 3.16 -24.62
CA TRP A 13 5.28 2.19 -24.86
C TRP A 13 5.47 1.38 -26.15
N LYS A 14 6.14 1.94 -27.17
CA LYS A 14 6.44 1.22 -28.42
C LYS A 14 7.60 0.23 -28.26
N SER A 15 8.44 0.36 -27.24
CA SER A 15 9.64 -0.45 -27.05
C SER A 15 9.45 -1.69 -26.15
N THR A 16 8.31 -1.82 -25.46
CA THR A 16 8.03 -2.99 -24.63
C THR A 16 7.48 -4.13 -25.50
N LYS A 17 8.06 -5.32 -25.35
CA LYS A 17 7.64 -6.58 -26.01
C LYS A 17 6.16 -6.95 -25.84
N LEU A 18 5.40 -6.20 -25.03
CA LEU A 18 3.95 -6.33 -24.89
C LEU A 18 3.19 -5.91 -26.17
N ALA A 19 3.73 -4.95 -26.94
CA ALA A 19 3.07 -4.45 -28.15
C ALA A 19 3.16 -5.39 -29.37
N ARG A 20 4.12 -6.33 -29.40
CA ARG A 20 4.27 -7.27 -30.53
C ARG A 20 3.25 -8.41 -30.52
N ASN A 21 2.64 -8.73 -29.38
CA ASN A 21 1.63 -9.78 -29.30
C ASN A 21 0.22 -9.31 -29.69
N ILE A 22 0.04 -8.01 -29.98
CA ILE A 22 -1.25 -7.42 -30.37
C ILE A 22 -1.32 -7.16 -31.89
N CYS A 23 -0.19 -7.15 -32.59
CA CYS A 23 -0.15 -6.89 -34.04
C CYS A 23 0.17 -8.16 -34.85
N GLY A 24 -0.49 -9.26 -34.52
CA GLY A 24 -0.32 -10.56 -35.17
C GLY A 24 -1.63 -11.11 -35.72
N THR A 25 -2.19 -10.47 -36.74
CA THR A 25 -3.00 -11.07 -37.82
C THR A 25 -3.62 -9.94 -38.65
N ASN A 26 -3.00 -9.66 -39.79
CA ASN A 26 -3.66 -9.39 -41.08
C ASN A 26 -2.64 -8.71 -42.00
N ARG A 27 -2.01 -9.53 -42.84
CA ARG A 27 -1.36 -9.04 -44.05
C ARG A 27 -2.05 -9.72 -45.24
N LYS A 28 -2.47 -8.87 -46.19
CA LYS A 28 -3.11 -9.12 -47.50
C LYS A 28 -4.63 -9.36 -47.40
N GLU A 29 -5.51 -8.72 -48.18
CA GLU A 29 -5.36 -8.19 -49.54
C GLU A 29 -6.53 -7.21 -49.89
N THR A 30 -6.32 -6.40 -50.94
CA THR A 30 -7.29 -5.73 -51.84
C THR A 30 -8.12 -4.50 -51.42
N ASP A 31 -7.74 -3.37 -52.04
CA ASP A 31 -8.55 -2.40 -52.80
C ASP A 31 -9.94 -1.90 -52.34
N SER A 32 -9.93 -0.57 -52.13
CA SER A 32 -10.88 0.43 -52.65
C SER A 32 -12.20 0.72 -51.92
N THR A 33 -12.50 2.03 -51.96
CA THR A 33 -13.75 2.75 -51.73
C THR A 33 -14.19 3.08 -50.29
N ASP A 34 -13.92 4.35 -49.94
CA ASP A 34 -14.71 5.29 -49.15
C ASP A 34 -16.04 4.76 -48.60
N LYS A 35 -16.17 4.76 -47.27
CA LYS A 35 -17.31 5.37 -46.56
C LYS A 35 -16.87 5.89 -45.19
N ASP A 36 -16.94 7.21 -45.08
CA ASP A 36 -17.43 7.98 -43.94
C ASP A 36 -17.67 7.18 -42.65
N ASN A 37 -16.75 7.31 -41.69
CA ASN A 37 -16.99 6.93 -40.31
C ASN A 37 -16.49 8.06 -39.42
N GLY A 38 -17.45 8.66 -38.72
CA GLY A 38 -17.23 9.73 -37.75
C GLY A 38 -16.11 9.36 -36.79
N ASP A 39 -15.18 10.29 -36.66
CA ASP A 39 -14.04 10.23 -35.77
C ASP A 39 -14.56 10.21 -34.32
N ILE A 40 -14.83 9.01 -33.81
CA ILE A 40 -15.02 8.79 -32.38
C ILE A 40 -13.64 8.97 -31.78
N CYS A 41 -13.34 10.20 -31.38
CA CYS A 41 -12.23 10.49 -30.48
C CYS A 41 -12.54 9.75 -29.17
N GLU A 42 -12.12 8.49 -29.08
CA GLU A 42 -12.23 7.69 -27.86
C GLU A 42 -11.53 8.46 -26.75
N ASP A 43 -12.30 8.82 -25.73
CA ASP A 43 -11.83 9.50 -24.53
C ASP A 43 -10.63 8.72 -23.97
N GLY A 44 -9.47 9.37 -23.90
CA GLY A 44 -8.24 8.74 -23.43
C GLY A 44 -8.38 8.17 -22.02
N ASP A 45 -9.31 8.71 -21.22
CA ASP A 45 -9.62 8.21 -19.89
C ASP A 45 -10.57 7.01 -19.90
N GLU A 46 -11.38 6.83 -20.95
CA GLU A 46 -12.12 5.60 -21.20
C GLU A 46 -11.18 4.47 -21.68
N LEU A 47 -10.20 4.78 -22.52
CA LEU A 47 -9.19 3.82 -22.97
C LEU A 47 -8.32 3.33 -21.80
N LYS A 48 -7.85 4.23 -20.93
CA LYS A 48 -7.12 3.87 -19.70
C LYS A 48 -7.96 2.98 -18.79
N ARG A 49 -9.25 3.26 -18.63
CA ARG A 49 -10.17 2.43 -17.84
C ARG A 49 -10.36 1.03 -18.43
N ARG A 50 -10.42 0.89 -19.75
CA ARG A 50 -10.52 -0.41 -20.44
C ARG A 50 -9.23 -1.24 -20.36
N LEU A 51 -8.07 -0.59 -20.23
CA LEU A 51 -6.76 -1.24 -20.15
C LEU A 51 -6.35 -1.64 -18.73
N LEU A 52 -6.95 -1.03 -17.70
CA LEU A 52 -6.69 -1.41 -16.31
C LEU A 52 -7.47 -2.69 -15.97
N PRO A 53 -6.82 -3.70 -15.37
CA PRO A 53 -7.51 -4.92 -14.97
C PRO A 53 -8.58 -4.57 -13.94
N THR A 54 -9.82 -5.01 -14.19
CA THR A 54 -10.87 -4.93 -13.18
C THR A 54 -10.53 -5.90 -12.06
N LEU A 55 -10.10 -5.37 -10.91
CA LEU A 55 -9.79 -6.19 -9.73
C LEU A 55 -11.04 -6.36 -8.89
N THR A 56 -11.47 -7.59 -8.72
CA THR A 56 -12.56 -7.96 -7.82
C THR A 56 -12.00 -8.34 -6.45
N ALA A 57 -12.66 -7.90 -5.39
CA ALA A 57 -12.23 -8.23 -4.05
C ALA A 57 -12.49 -9.70 -3.71
N THR A 58 -11.63 -10.23 -2.84
CA THR A 58 -11.84 -11.44 -2.08
C THR A 58 -11.99 -11.08 -0.60
N TYR A 59 -12.70 -11.91 0.16
CA TYR A 59 -12.95 -11.68 1.57
C TYR A 59 -12.26 -12.74 2.44
N GLU A 60 -11.53 -12.30 3.45
CA GLU A 60 -10.75 -13.15 4.35
C GLU A 60 -11.04 -12.84 5.83
N GLU A 61 -10.52 -13.67 6.73
CA GLU A 61 -10.74 -13.61 8.19
C GLU A 61 -12.22 -13.44 8.54
N GLY A 62 -13.07 -14.38 8.10
CA GLY A 62 -14.51 -14.34 8.38
C GLY A 62 -15.26 -13.18 7.71
N GLY A 63 -14.65 -12.55 6.70
CA GLY A 63 -15.23 -11.42 5.99
C GLY A 63 -14.87 -10.05 6.58
N HIS A 64 -13.96 -10.01 7.56
CA HIS A 64 -13.49 -8.76 8.17
C HIS A 64 -12.47 -8.01 7.32
N ILE A 65 -11.84 -8.69 6.35
CA ILE A 65 -10.80 -8.12 5.48
C ILE A 65 -11.22 -8.28 4.02
N THR A 66 -11.33 -7.15 3.32
CA THR A 66 -11.56 -7.09 1.88
C THR A 66 -10.22 -6.91 1.17
N ILE A 67 -9.92 -7.74 0.18
CA ILE A 67 -8.59 -7.78 -0.45
C ILE A 67 -8.71 -7.75 -1.96
N TRP A 68 -8.02 -6.81 -2.59
CA TRP A 68 -7.76 -6.80 -4.03
C TRP A 68 -6.34 -7.26 -4.27
N ARG A 69 -6.17 -8.44 -4.87
CA ARG A 69 -4.85 -8.98 -5.24
C ARG A 69 -4.59 -8.70 -6.70
N MET A 70 -3.43 -8.15 -6.99
CA MET A 70 -3.00 -7.90 -8.35
C MET A 70 -2.40 -9.16 -8.99
N PRO A 71 -2.44 -9.28 -10.34
CA PRO A 71 -1.62 -10.24 -11.08
C PRO A 71 -0.14 -10.12 -10.72
N THR A 72 0.63 -11.20 -10.86
CA THR A 72 2.05 -11.26 -10.47
C THR A 72 2.91 -10.20 -11.17
N GLU A 73 2.51 -9.81 -12.38
CA GLU A 73 3.15 -8.80 -13.22
C GLU A 73 3.05 -7.39 -12.62
N ILE A 74 2.02 -7.14 -11.80
CA ILE A 74 1.81 -5.86 -11.12
C ILE A 74 2.36 -5.99 -9.70
N SER A 75 3.69 -5.95 -9.60
CA SER A 75 4.42 -5.81 -8.34
C SER A 75 5.68 -4.98 -8.58
N GLN A 76 6.26 -4.44 -7.52
CA GLN A 76 7.47 -3.60 -7.64
C GLN A 76 8.66 -4.29 -8.30
N SER A 77 8.71 -5.63 -8.26
CA SER A 77 9.82 -6.42 -8.84
C SER A 77 9.57 -6.90 -10.27
N ARG A 78 8.32 -6.77 -10.77
CA ARG A 78 7.89 -7.34 -12.06
C ARG A 78 7.32 -6.31 -13.03
N LEU A 79 6.71 -5.24 -12.51
CA LEU A 79 6.05 -4.23 -13.34
C LEU A 79 7.05 -3.59 -14.30
N ALA A 80 6.56 -3.21 -15.48
CA ALA A 80 7.37 -2.71 -16.60
C ALA A 80 8.46 -3.68 -17.10
N GLY A 81 8.26 -5.00 -16.90
CA GLY A 81 9.17 -6.03 -17.41
C GLY A 81 10.45 -6.18 -16.58
N ARG A 82 10.44 -5.77 -15.31
CA ARG A 82 11.57 -5.96 -14.41
C ARG A 82 11.78 -7.45 -14.13
N TYR A 83 13.05 -7.86 -14.13
CA TYR A 83 13.48 -9.22 -13.77
C TYR A 83 14.38 -9.25 -12.53
N LYS A 84 14.71 -8.08 -11.96
CA LYS A 84 15.51 -7.93 -10.74
C LYS A 84 14.61 -7.60 -9.55
N PRO A 85 14.93 -8.08 -8.34
CA PRO A 85 14.28 -7.61 -7.11
C PRO A 85 14.33 -6.09 -7.00
N SER A 86 13.31 -5.49 -6.38
CA SER A 86 13.29 -4.06 -6.07
C SER A 86 13.27 -3.85 -4.57
N ASN A 87 14.08 -2.89 -4.12
CA ASN A 87 14.19 -2.42 -2.74
C ASN A 87 13.60 -1.00 -2.59
N ALA A 88 12.68 -0.62 -3.49
CA ALA A 88 12.12 0.72 -3.61
C ALA A 88 10.83 0.94 -2.78
N CYS A 89 10.39 -0.04 -1.99
CA CYS A 89 9.07 -0.05 -1.34
C CYS A 89 8.77 1.20 -0.51
N THR A 90 9.75 1.75 0.21
CA THR A 90 9.57 2.99 1.00
C THR A 90 9.33 4.22 0.11
N ILE A 91 10.08 4.35 -0.99
CA ILE A 91 9.88 5.43 -1.98
C ILE A 91 8.52 5.28 -2.66
N ILE A 92 8.17 4.05 -3.06
CA ILE A 92 6.88 3.76 -3.68
C ILE A 92 5.72 4.10 -2.74
N ALA A 93 5.84 3.80 -1.43
CA ALA A 93 4.83 4.17 -0.45
C ALA A 93 4.65 5.69 -0.35
N VAL A 94 5.74 6.47 -0.32
CA VAL A 94 5.69 7.94 -0.33
C VAL A 94 5.03 8.46 -1.61
N LYS A 95 5.40 7.92 -2.77
CA LYS A 95 4.78 8.31 -4.06
C LYS A 95 3.30 7.96 -4.12
N LEU A 96 2.90 6.81 -3.57
CA LEU A 96 1.50 6.41 -3.53
C LEU A 96 0.67 7.36 -2.66
N ILE A 97 1.22 7.82 -1.52
CA ILE A 97 0.59 8.89 -0.72
C ILE A 97 0.40 10.14 -1.58
N GLU A 98 1.43 10.56 -2.31
CA GLU A 98 1.35 11.76 -3.15
C GLU A 98 0.28 11.65 -4.24
N TYR A 99 0.19 10.51 -4.95
CA TYR A 99 -0.86 10.28 -5.94
C TYR A 99 -2.26 10.30 -5.31
N ILE A 100 -2.47 9.57 -4.20
CA ILE A 100 -3.76 9.53 -3.50
C ILE A 100 -4.18 10.94 -3.06
N TYR A 101 -3.25 11.69 -2.46
CA TYR A 101 -3.53 13.02 -1.94
C TYR A 101 -3.78 14.04 -3.05
N ARG A 102 -2.88 14.16 -4.04
CA ARG A 102 -3.00 15.18 -5.10
C ARG A 102 -4.18 14.92 -6.03
N GLU A 103 -4.52 13.67 -6.32
CA GLU A 103 -5.67 13.33 -7.16
C GLU A 103 -6.99 13.33 -6.38
N GLY A 104 -6.96 13.47 -5.05
CA GLY A 104 -8.16 13.44 -4.22
C GLY A 104 -8.86 12.09 -4.21
N ILE A 105 -8.11 10.99 -4.18
CA ILE A 105 -8.68 9.65 -4.31
C ILE A 105 -9.38 9.26 -2.99
N VAL A 106 -10.70 9.17 -3.03
CA VAL A 106 -11.51 8.65 -1.92
C VAL A 106 -11.37 7.12 -1.84
N LEU A 107 -10.98 6.61 -0.69
CA LEU A 107 -10.79 5.17 -0.48
C LEU A 107 -12.07 4.52 0.03
N ARG A 108 -12.95 4.09 -0.89
CA ARG A 108 -14.22 3.44 -0.53
C ARG A 108 -14.43 2.11 -1.27
N PRO A 109 -15.11 1.14 -0.66
CA PRO A 109 -15.62 -0.02 -1.38
C PRO A 109 -16.56 0.47 -2.49
N THR A 110 -16.23 0.20 -3.75
CA THR A 110 -17.14 0.47 -4.85
C THR A 110 -18.10 -0.71 -4.96
N GLU A 111 -19.28 -0.60 -4.34
CA GLU A 111 -20.34 -1.59 -4.47
C GLU A 111 -21.06 -1.45 -5.82
N MET A 112 -21.29 -2.57 -6.50
CA MET A 112 -22.21 -2.60 -7.63
C MET A 112 -23.64 -2.48 -7.11
N SER A 113 -24.26 -1.31 -7.27
CA SER A 113 -25.72 -1.26 -7.38
C SER A 113 -26.09 -2.07 -8.61
N LYS A 114 -26.75 -3.23 -8.41
CA LYS A 114 -27.34 -3.97 -9.51
C LYS A 114 -28.27 -2.99 -10.23
N ARG A 115 -27.85 -2.49 -11.40
CA ARG A 115 -28.74 -1.84 -12.37
C ARG A 115 -29.79 -2.88 -12.74
N ILE A 116 -30.85 -2.99 -11.94
CA ILE A 116 -32.11 -3.54 -12.39
C ILE A 116 -32.55 -2.56 -13.47
N GLY A 117 -32.39 -2.96 -14.73
CA GLY A 117 -32.81 -2.17 -15.87
C GLY A 117 -34.22 -1.66 -15.64
N SER A 118 -34.35 -0.34 -15.56
CA SER A 118 -35.61 0.36 -15.77
C SER A 118 -36.11 0.00 -17.17
N GLY A 119 -37.05 -0.94 -17.26
CA GLY A 119 -37.73 -1.21 -18.53
C GLY A 119 -38.10 -2.66 -18.81
N SER A 120 -38.85 -3.32 -17.93
CA SER A 120 -40.09 -4.01 -18.35
C SER A 120 -40.88 -4.45 -17.13
N ARG A 121 -42.16 -4.09 -17.09
CA ARG A 121 -43.14 -4.72 -16.21
C ARG A 121 -43.31 -6.16 -16.68
N GLN A 122 -42.51 -7.08 -16.17
CA GLN A 122 -42.75 -8.51 -16.35
C GLN A 122 -43.09 -9.15 -15.00
N ARG A 123 -44.28 -9.75 -14.99
CA ARG A 123 -44.99 -10.39 -13.88
C ARG A 123 -44.04 -11.11 -12.92
N SER A 124 -44.16 -10.76 -11.64
CA SER A 124 -43.52 -11.41 -10.50
C SER A 124 -43.74 -12.93 -10.55
N ARG A 125 -42.74 -13.67 -11.02
CA ARG A 125 -42.59 -15.08 -10.65
C ARG A 125 -42.19 -15.09 -9.18
N LYS A 126 -43.00 -15.73 -8.33
CA LYS A 126 -42.67 -15.95 -6.91
C LYS A 126 -41.42 -16.83 -6.84
N TRP A 127 -40.27 -16.21 -6.66
CA TRP A 127 -39.03 -16.92 -6.37
C TRP A 127 -39.11 -17.51 -4.95
N PRO A 128 -38.64 -18.75 -4.74
CA PRO A 128 -38.60 -19.37 -3.41
C PRO A 128 -37.77 -18.53 -2.43
N SER A 129 -38.30 -18.28 -1.23
CA SER A 129 -37.68 -17.50 -0.16
C SER A 129 -36.29 -18.01 0.30
N ARG A 130 -35.95 -19.28 0.00
CA ARG A 130 -34.62 -19.84 0.26
C ARG A 130 -33.50 -19.26 -0.62
N LEU A 131 -33.81 -18.88 -1.86
CA LEU A 131 -32.82 -18.26 -2.76
C LEU A 131 -32.49 -16.82 -2.31
N PHE A 132 -33.47 -16.06 -1.82
CA PHE A 132 -33.22 -14.73 -1.25
C PHE A 132 -32.32 -14.79 0.00
N ALA A 133 -32.53 -15.78 0.87
CA ALA A 133 -31.67 -15.97 2.05
C ALA A 133 -30.22 -16.36 1.70
N GLU A 134 -29.98 -16.99 0.54
CA GLU A 134 -28.62 -17.23 0.03
C GLU A 134 -28.01 -15.97 -0.62
N PHE A 135 -28.82 -15.16 -1.29
CA PHE A 135 -28.36 -13.89 -1.87
C PHE A 135 -28.12 -12.79 -0.83
N GLU A 136 -28.86 -12.79 0.29
CA GLU A 136 -28.63 -11.89 1.44
C GLU A 136 -27.39 -12.27 2.26
N LYS A 137 -26.93 -13.53 2.17
CA LYS A 137 -25.66 -13.99 2.76
C LYS A 137 -24.44 -13.76 1.86
N ALA A 138 -24.65 -13.40 0.59
CA ALA A 138 -23.56 -13.14 -0.33
C ALA A 138 -23.01 -11.74 -0.08
N GLN A 139 -21.73 -11.65 0.35
CA GLN A 139 -21.06 -10.37 0.48
C GLN A 139 -21.04 -9.63 -0.88
N PRO A 140 -21.15 -8.28 -0.87
CA PRO A 140 -21.23 -7.51 -2.11
C PRO A 140 -19.99 -7.74 -2.96
N ILE A 141 -20.13 -7.74 -4.28
CA ILE A 141 -18.97 -7.76 -5.18
C ILE A 141 -18.42 -6.33 -5.20
N THR A 142 -17.20 -6.15 -4.69
CA THR A 142 -16.54 -4.84 -4.65
C THR A 142 -15.35 -4.81 -5.61
N HIS A 143 -15.27 -3.76 -6.42
CA HIS A 143 -14.16 -3.55 -7.33
C HIS A 143 -13.18 -2.51 -6.80
N CYS A 144 -11.89 -2.68 -7.11
CA CYS A 144 -10.91 -1.63 -6.89
C CYS A 144 -11.20 -0.48 -7.87
N SER A 145 -11.19 0.76 -7.39
CA SER A 145 -11.42 1.90 -8.26
C SER A 145 -10.28 2.02 -9.28
N ALA A 146 -10.60 2.38 -10.52
CA ALA A 146 -9.60 2.55 -11.58
C ALA A 146 -8.57 3.64 -11.22
N GLN A 147 -9.02 4.72 -10.56
CA GLN A 147 -8.17 5.79 -10.06
C GLN A 147 -7.14 5.25 -9.05
N LEU A 148 -7.58 4.48 -8.05
CA LEU A 148 -6.67 3.92 -7.04
C LEU A 148 -5.68 2.93 -7.65
N LEU A 149 -6.15 2.09 -8.58
CA LEU A 149 -5.28 1.15 -9.28
C LEU A 149 -4.24 1.88 -10.16
N ASN A 150 -4.64 2.96 -10.83
CA ASN A 150 -3.73 3.79 -11.61
C ASN A 150 -2.67 4.46 -10.72
N ALA A 151 -3.08 5.06 -9.60
CA ALA A 151 -2.17 5.63 -8.60
C ALA A 151 -1.17 4.58 -8.08
N PHE A 152 -1.65 3.37 -7.78
CA PHE A 152 -0.82 2.24 -7.35
C PHE A 152 0.24 1.85 -8.39
N ILE A 153 -0.16 1.71 -9.66
CA ILE A 153 0.74 1.37 -10.77
C ILE A 153 1.76 2.48 -11.00
N ASN A 154 1.32 3.74 -11.05
CA ASN A 154 2.20 4.89 -11.29
C ASN A 154 3.20 5.08 -10.15
N ALA A 155 2.77 4.90 -8.90
CA ALA A 155 3.66 4.92 -7.74
C ALA A 155 4.76 3.86 -7.83
N ILE A 156 4.44 2.64 -8.30
CA ILE A 156 5.45 1.60 -8.51
C ILE A 156 6.44 2.00 -9.61
N ILE A 157 5.96 2.51 -10.75
CA ILE A 157 6.82 2.88 -11.88
C ILE A 157 7.75 4.02 -11.47
N GLU A 158 7.20 5.13 -10.99
CA GLU A 158 7.96 6.32 -10.63
C GLU A 158 8.85 6.06 -9.41
N GLY A 159 8.35 5.34 -8.39
CA GLY A 159 9.15 5.05 -7.20
C GLY A 159 10.36 4.17 -7.49
N ASN A 160 10.26 3.23 -8.44
CA ASN A 160 11.42 2.48 -8.93
C ASN A 160 12.40 3.36 -9.69
N GLU A 161 11.92 4.30 -10.51
CA GLU A 161 12.78 5.23 -11.24
C GLU A 161 13.56 6.14 -10.27
N ILE A 162 12.87 6.73 -9.28
CA ILE A 162 13.48 7.55 -8.23
C ILE A 162 14.51 6.73 -7.46
N HIS A 163 14.19 5.48 -7.07
CA HIS A 163 15.12 4.59 -6.38
C HIS A 163 16.42 4.40 -7.17
N GLU A 164 16.32 4.10 -8.47
CA GLU A 164 17.48 3.91 -9.34
C GLU A 164 18.33 5.18 -9.46
N GLN A 165 17.69 6.35 -9.61
CA GLN A 165 18.37 7.64 -9.65
C GLN A 165 19.11 7.93 -8.34
N GLN A 166 18.46 7.67 -7.19
CA GLN A 166 19.06 7.90 -5.88
C GLN A 166 20.19 6.90 -5.59
N MET A 167 20.04 5.65 -6.00
CA MET A 167 21.11 4.64 -5.92
C MET A 167 22.31 5.00 -6.81
N ALA A 168 22.09 5.54 -8.00
CA ALA A 168 23.17 6.01 -8.87
C ALA A 168 24.00 7.13 -8.24
N LYS A 169 23.39 7.98 -7.39
CA LYS A 169 24.10 9.01 -6.61
C LYS A 169 24.91 8.44 -5.45
N ARG A 170 24.49 7.31 -4.86
CA ARG A 170 25.15 6.66 -3.72
C ARG A 170 26.31 5.74 -4.12
N ARG A 171 26.19 5.05 -5.25
CA ARG A 171 27.19 4.07 -5.74
C ARG A 171 28.62 4.59 -5.94
N PRO A 172 28.89 5.87 -6.28
CA PRO A 172 30.27 6.38 -6.35
C PRO A 172 31.01 6.34 -5.01
N PHE A 173 30.30 6.28 -3.89
CA PHE A 173 30.87 6.40 -2.54
C PHE A 173 30.96 5.08 -1.76
N CYS A 174 30.42 3.96 -2.29
CA CYS A 174 30.42 2.66 -1.60
C CYS A 174 31.04 1.56 -2.48
N CYS A 175 32.23 1.07 -2.08
CA CYS A 175 32.92 -0.06 -2.71
C CYS A 175 32.44 -1.44 -2.19
N CYS A 176 31.43 -1.50 -1.34
CA CYS A 176 30.96 -2.73 -0.70
C CYS A 176 29.55 -3.12 -1.20
N ASN A 177 29.40 -4.39 -1.58
CA ASN A 177 28.14 -5.05 -1.96
C ASN A 177 27.19 -5.25 -0.75
N ASP A 178 27.00 -4.24 0.10
CA ASP A 178 26.07 -4.36 1.23
C ASP A 178 24.63 -4.07 0.77
N HIS A 179 23.80 -5.10 0.75
CA HIS A 179 22.39 -5.02 0.36
C HIS A 179 21.58 -4.10 1.29
N ARG A 180 22.03 -3.85 2.53
CA ARG A 180 21.39 -2.92 3.45
C ARG A 180 21.49 -1.46 3.01
N VAL A 181 22.42 -1.15 2.11
CA VAL A 181 22.59 0.20 1.54
C VAL A 181 21.56 0.46 0.43
N GLU A 182 20.83 -0.57 -0.01
CA GLU A 182 19.87 -0.49 -1.10
C GLU A 182 18.44 -0.12 -0.66
N THR A 183 18.11 -0.20 0.63
CA THR A 183 16.82 0.25 1.18
C THR A 183 16.91 1.71 1.65
N PHE A 184 15.77 2.39 1.68
CA PHE A 184 15.68 3.78 2.10
C PHE A 184 14.96 3.87 3.44
N THR A 185 15.51 4.66 4.36
CA THR A 185 14.72 5.13 5.51
C THR A 185 13.66 6.13 5.03
N ILE A 186 12.63 6.37 5.85
CA ILE A 186 11.56 7.32 5.49
C ILE A 186 12.12 8.72 5.19
N PRO A 187 13.03 9.31 5.99
CA PRO A 187 13.64 10.60 5.66
C PRO A 187 14.33 10.62 4.30
N GLN A 188 15.05 9.56 3.94
CA GLN A 188 15.73 9.45 2.65
C GLN A 188 14.73 9.30 1.49
N ALA A 189 13.63 8.57 1.71
CA ALA A 189 12.58 8.42 0.72
C ALA A 189 11.84 9.75 0.47
N LEU A 190 11.55 10.51 1.54
CA LEU A 190 10.97 11.85 1.46
C LEU A 190 11.87 12.81 0.66
N GLU A 191 13.17 12.82 0.96
CA GLU A 191 14.15 13.61 0.21
C GLU A 191 14.16 13.21 -1.27
N GLY A 192 14.18 11.91 -1.55
CA GLY A 192 14.11 11.37 -2.91
C GLY A 192 12.86 11.78 -3.69
N CYS A 193 11.74 11.99 -2.98
CA CYS A 193 10.47 12.45 -3.53
C CYS A 193 10.28 13.97 -3.44
N GLY A 194 11.35 14.73 -3.18
CA GLY A 194 11.31 16.19 -3.19
C GLY A 194 10.67 16.84 -1.96
N ASN A 195 10.53 16.12 -0.84
CA ASN A 195 9.98 16.62 0.43
C ASN A 195 8.59 17.26 0.31
N VAL A 196 7.77 16.77 -0.62
CA VAL A 196 6.36 17.15 -0.78
C VAL A 196 5.55 16.76 0.46
N PHE A 197 5.91 15.66 1.10
CA PHE A 197 5.40 15.23 2.38
C PHE A 197 6.46 15.42 3.46
N GLN A 198 6.00 15.59 4.70
CA GLN A 198 6.84 15.62 5.89
C GLN A 198 6.37 14.55 6.87
N GLU A 199 7.32 13.85 7.47
CA GLU A 199 7.09 13.04 8.65
C GLU A 199 6.81 13.96 9.83
N ILE A 200 5.61 13.84 10.40
CA ILE A 200 5.21 14.60 11.59
C ILE A 200 5.55 13.86 12.87
N GLU A 201 5.61 12.53 12.82
CA GLU A 201 6.03 11.73 13.94
C GLU A 201 6.50 10.35 13.50
N PHE A 202 7.43 9.80 14.26
CA PHE A 202 8.04 8.49 14.07
C PHE A 202 8.16 7.80 15.41
N VAL A 203 7.94 6.48 15.42
CA VAL A 203 8.28 5.64 16.57
C VAL A 203 8.84 4.30 16.12
N ASN A 204 9.89 3.86 16.82
CA ASN A 204 10.41 2.50 16.75
C ASN A 204 9.97 1.73 17.99
N VAL A 205 9.29 0.61 17.78
CA VAL A 205 8.69 -0.19 18.83
C VAL A 205 9.35 -1.55 18.86
N ARG A 206 9.90 -1.92 20.03
CA ARG A 206 10.38 -3.27 20.28
C ARG A 206 9.24 -4.16 20.75
N GLY A 207 9.24 -5.40 20.29
CA GLY A 207 8.24 -6.41 20.62
C GLY A 207 7.46 -6.90 19.41
N LYS A 208 6.70 -7.96 19.61
CA LYS A 208 5.95 -8.59 18.52
C LYS A 208 4.86 -7.66 18.01
N ILE A 209 4.81 -7.48 16.70
CA ILE A 209 3.81 -6.63 16.02
C ILE A 209 2.38 -7.01 16.40
N ILE A 210 2.09 -8.30 16.55
CA ILE A 210 0.74 -8.81 16.87
C ILE A 210 0.16 -8.28 18.19
N TYR A 211 1.02 -7.93 19.15
CA TYR A 211 0.60 -7.41 20.45
C TYR A 211 0.72 -5.89 20.56
N ASN A 212 1.62 -5.29 19.78
CA ASN A 212 2.05 -3.92 20.01
C ASN A 212 1.55 -2.93 18.96
N LEU A 213 1.15 -3.35 17.76
CA LEU A 213 0.84 -2.40 16.67
C LEU A 213 -0.46 -1.60 16.88
N LYS A 214 -1.50 -2.23 17.46
CA LYS A 214 -2.84 -1.64 17.54
C LYS A 214 -2.90 -0.23 18.18
N PRO A 215 -2.26 0.03 19.34
CA PRO A 215 -2.22 1.37 19.92
C PRO A 215 -1.60 2.41 18.98
N PHE A 216 -0.55 2.07 18.25
CA PHE A 216 0.14 2.99 17.33
C PHE A 216 -0.68 3.27 16.06
N LEU A 217 -1.61 2.40 15.67
CA LEU A 217 -2.59 2.73 14.62
C LEU A 217 -3.71 3.62 15.14
N LEU A 218 -4.22 3.34 16.35
CA LEU A 218 -5.37 4.03 16.90
C LEU A 218 -5.07 5.45 17.39
N THR A 219 -3.85 5.74 17.85
CA THR A 219 -3.54 7.04 18.46
C THR A 219 -3.54 8.16 17.41
N PRO A 220 -2.78 8.01 16.30
CA PRO A 220 -3.23 8.22 14.93
C PRO A 220 -4.56 8.93 14.70
N ILE A 221 -5.51 8.01 14.61
CA ILE A 221 -6.89 8.16 14.19
C ILE A 221 -7.72 8.96 15.19
N LYS A 222 -7.42 8.79 16.48
CA LYS A 222 -8.15 9.42 17.60
C LYS A 222 -7.58 10.79 17.99
N SER A 223 -6.47 11.19 17.40
CA SER A 223 -5.82 12.46 17.71
C SER A 223 -6.70 13.65 17.32
N GLU A 224 -6.85 14.59 18.26
CA GLU A 224 -7.51 15.87 17.98
C GLU A 224 -6.74 16.71 16.96
N PHE A 225 -5.41 16.53 16.86
CA PHE A 225 -4.56 17.24 15.92
C PHE A 225 -4.78 16.84 14.46
N LEU A 226 -5.33 15.64 14.22
CA LEU A 226 -5.58 15.12 12.88
C LEU A 226 -7.09 15.00 12.61
N ASN A 227 -7.94 15.68 13.38
CA ASN A 227 -9.39 15.52 13.29
C ASN A 227 -9.98 16.02 11.96
N ASP A 228 -9.35 17.00 11.33
CA ASP A 228 -9.72 17.58 10.04
C ASP A 228 -9.06 16.86 8.86
N HIS A 229 -8.13 15.94 9.12
CA HIS A 229 -7.59 15.06 8.10
C HIS A 229 -8.62 13.98 7.76
N LEU A 230 -9.14 14.02 6.53
CA LEU A 230 -10.03 12.97 6.00
C LEU A 230 -9.28 11.66 5.82
N GLN A 231 -8.00 11.73 5.47
CA GLN A 231 -7.11 10.60 5.37
C GLN A 231 -5.87 10.79 6.25
N ILE A 232 -5.47 9.74 6.96
CA ILE A 232 -4.22 9.74 7.74
C ILE A 232 -3.27 8.71 7.13
N TYR A 233 -2.12 9.19 6.67
CA TYR A 233 -1.10 8.38 6.00
C TYR A 233 -0.06 7.91 7.01
N MET A 234 0.15 6.59 7.07
CA MET A 234 1.11 5.94 7.94
C MET A 234 1.98 4.98 7.13
N ILE A 235 3.29 5.02 7.31
CA ILE A 235 4.20 4.02 6.72
C ILE A 235 4.68 3.10 7.84
N LEU A 236 4.46 1.80 7.68
CA LEU A 236 4.95 0.75 8.58
C LEU A 236 6.14 0.05 7.95
N ILE A 237 7.27 -0.02 8.65
CA ILE A 237 8.45 -0.77 8.25
C ILE A 237 8.68 -1.93 9.21
N LEU A 238 8.78 -3.14 8.65
CA LEU A 238 9.11 -4.35 9.39
C LEU A 238 9.91 -5.30 8.49
N PHE A 239 11.01 -5.86 9.01
CA PHE A 239 11.92 -6.72 8.26
C PHE A 239 12.37 -6.11 6.91
N GLU A 240 12.79 -4.83 6.94
CA GLU A 240 13.26 -4.08 5.77
C GLU A 240 12.19 -3.90 4.66
N ARG A 241 10.92 -4.22 4.94
CA ARG A 241 9.79 -4.01 4.03
C ARG A 241 8.88 -2.91 4.56
N SER A 242 8.57 -1.96 3.69
CA SER A 242 7.60 -0.90 3.97
C SER A 242 6.25 -1.25 3.35
N VAL A 243 5.18 -1.00 4.10
CA VAL A 243 3.80 -0.97 3.61
C VAL A 243 3.16 0.37 3.95
N LEU A 244 2.25 0.82 3.09
CA LEU A 244 1.47 2.03 3.34
C LEU A 244 0.15 1.63 4.01
N LEU A 245 -0.18 2.32 5.10
CA LEU A 245 -1.45 2.26 5.80
C LEU A 245 -2.14 3.63 5.67
N VAL A 246 -3.37 3.64 5.15
CA VAL A 246 -4.18 4.86 5.03
C VAL A 246 -5.47 4.65 5.81
N TYR A 247 -5.66 5.43 6.86
CA TYR A 247 -6.98 5.52 7.49
C TYR A 247 -7.86 6.45 6.66
N GLU A 248 -9.03 5.97 6.26
CA GLU A 248 -10.09 6.74 5.60
C GLU A 248 -11.21 7.00 6.61
N ARG A 249 -11.45 8.29 6.89
CA ARG A 249 -12.42 8.70 7.91
C ARG A 249 -13.86 8.48 7.46
N GLU A 250 -14.15 8.69 6.17
CA GLU A 250 -15.51 8.57 5.62
C GLU A 250 -16.13 7.19 5.87
N CYS A 251 -15.35 6.11 5.66
CA CYS A 251 -15.81 4.74 5.89
C CYS A 251 -15.24 4.10 7.18
N ASN A 252 -14.52 4.87 8.01
CA ASN A 252 -13.88 4.42 9.24
C ASN A 252 -13.10 3.10 9.06
N ALA A 253 -12.23 3.05 8.06
CA ALA A 253 -11.47 1.86 7.68
C ALA A 253 -9.99 2.19 7.44
N ILE A 254 -9.14 1.19 7.61
CA ILE A 254 -7.73 1.25 7.20
C ILE A 254 -7.55 0.47 5.90
N PHE A 255 -6.90 1.10 4.95
CA PHE A 255 -6.39 0.51 3.72
C PHE A 255 -4.90 0.25 3.86
N LEU A 256 -4.49 -0.99 3.63
CA LEU A 256 -3.11 -1.41 3.54
C LEU A 256 -2.76 -1.60 2.07
N PHE A 257 -1.65 -0.98 1.64
CA PHE A 257 -1.09 -1.13 0.31
C PHE A 257 0.26 -1.80 0.42
N ASP A 258 0.40 -2.94 -0.26
CA ASP A 258 1.67 -3.64 -0.38
C ASP A 258 2.00 -3.89 -1.85
N THR A 259 3.18 -3.45 -2.27
CA THR A 259 3.67 -3.55 -3.65
C THR A 259 4.55 -4.75 -3.89
N HIS A 260 4.85 -5.56 -2.87
CA HIS A 260 5.64 -6.79 -3.02
C HIS A 260 4.86 -7.89 -3.74
N THR A 261 5.57 -8.95 -4.13
CA THR A 261 4.94 -10.19 -4.61
C THR A 261 4.64 -11.07 -3.41
N HIS A 262 3.43 -11.64 -3.38
CA HIS A 262 2.96 -12.49 -2.29
C HIS A 262 2.75 -13.93 -2.74
N LEU A 263 2.78 -14.85 -1.78
CA LEU A 263 2.25 -16.20 -1.95
C LEU A 263 0.87 -16.24 -1.33
N ASN A 264 -0.13 -16.66 -2.09
CA ASN A 264 -1.48 -16.85 -1.55
C ASN A 264 -1.66 -18.24 -0.93
N THR A 265 -2.81 -18.46 -0.30
CA THR A 265 -3.19 -19.72 0.38
C THR A 265 -3.25 -20.94 -0.54
N LYS A 266 -3.33 -20.75 -1.86
CA LYS A 266 -3.26 -21.81 -2.88
C LYS A 266 -1.85 -22.02 -3.42
N HIS A 267 -0.84 -21.44 -2.77
CA HIS A 267 0.56 -21.39 -3.23
C HIS A 267 0.74 -20.73 -4.61
N MET A 268 -0.25 -19.98 -5.09
CA MET A 268 -0.10 -19.19 -6.31
C MET A 268 0.55 -17.86 -5.97
N LYS A 269 1.54 -17.48 -6.78
CA LYS A 269 2.13 -16.14 -6.70
C LYS A 269 1.11 -15.09 -7.13
N THR A 270 1.02 -14.03 -6.37
CA THR A 270 0.25 -12.82 -6.71
C THR A 270 1.18 -11.61 -6.68
N GLY A 271 0.78 -10.55 -7.36
CA GLY A 271 1.52 -9.28 -7.34
C GLY A 271 1.27 -8.55 -6.03
N GLY A 272 1.30 -7.22 -6.11
CA GLY A 272 0.88 -6.36 -5.02
C GLY A 272 -0.57 -6.61 -4.59
N LEU A 273 -0.96 -5.98 -3.49
CA LEU A 273 -2.31 -6.07 -2.97
C LEU A 273 -2.74 -4.78 -2.30
N ILE A 274 -4.06 -4.64 -2.19
CA ILE A 274 -4.73 -3.66 -1.35
C ILE A 274 -5.63 -4.46 -0.40
N ALA A 275 -5.47 -4.26 0.89
CA ALA A 275 -6.37 -4.81 1.90
C ALA A 275 -7.12 -3.68 2.61
N MET A 276 -8.38 -3.91 2.95
CA MET A 276 -9.21 -2.97 3.68
C MET A 276 -9.82 -3.67 4.89
N CYS A 277 -9.79 -2.99 6.03
CA CYS A 277 -10.39 -3.48 7.26
C CYS A 277 -11.02 -2.32 8.03
N SER A 278 -12.22 -2.53 8.60
CA SER A 278 -12.80 -1.57 9.54
C SER A 278 -11.90 -1.40 10.76
N VAL A 279 -11.82 -0.18 11.31
CA VAL A 279 -11.06 0.09 12.55
C VAL A 279 -11.53 -0.78 13.73
N ASN A 280 -12.78 -1.21 13.73
CA ASN A 280 -13.32 -2.10 14.77
C ASN A 280 -12.72 -3.51 14.72
N ASN A 281 -12.15 -3.92 13.58
CA ASN A 281 -11.59 -5.25 13.34
C ASN A 281 -10.05 -5.22 13.19
N LEU A 282 -9.39 -4.23 13.80
CA LEU A 282 -7.93 -4.07 13.70
C LEU A 282 -7.14 -5.31 14.12
N ASP A 283 -7.59 -6.04 15.14
CA ASP A 283 -6.90 -7.28 15.57
C ASP A 283 -6.89 -8.32 14.45
N CYS A 284 -7.98 -8.42 13.67
CA CYS A 284 -8.04 -9.27 12.48
C CYS A 284 -7.05 -8.81 11.42
N LEU A 285 -6.97 -7.50 11.14
CA LEU A 285 -6.01 -6.96 10.18
C LEU A 285 -4.57 -7.27 10.59
N ILE A 286 -4.20 -7.02 11.85
CA ILE A 286 -2.84 -7.24 12.36
C ILE A 286 -2.46 -8.71 12.26
N LYS A 287 -3.36 -9.62 12.70
CA LYS A 287 -3.14 -11.06 12.57
C LYS A 287 -2.98 -11.49 11.11
N TRP A 288 -3.81 -10.94 10.23
CA TRP A 288 -3.72 -11.20 8.80
C TRP A 288 -2.42 -10.68 8.18
N MET A 289 -1.95 -9.50 8.59
CA MET A 289 -0.67 -8.93 8.19
C MET A 289 0.48 -9.84 8.60
N CYS A 290 0.51 -10.32 9.85
CA CYS A 290 1.50 -11.30 10.31
C CYS A 290 1.56 -12.53 9.40
N LYS A 291 0.39 -13.05 8.99
CA LYS A 291 0.33 -14.27 8.19
C LYS A 291 0.66 -14.07 6.71
N ASN A 292 0.20 -12.98 6.10
CA ASN A 292 0.19 -12.82 4.63
C ASN A 292 1.21 -11.80 4.11
N ILE A 293 1.57 -10.83 4.95
CA ILE A 293 2.49 -9.75 4.60
C ILE A 293 3.85 -10.02 5.24
N PHE A 294 3.87 -10.34 6.52
CA PHE A 294 5.09 -10.55 7.31
C PHE A 294 5.17 -11.96 7.92
N PRO A 295 5.11 -13.05 7.13
CA PRO A 295 5.10 -14.42 7.65
C PRO A 295 6.32 -14.75 8.55
N GLU A 296 7.42 -14.02 8.42
CA GLU A 296 8.60 -14.09 9.27
C GLU A 296 8.30 -13.81 10.75
N THR A 297 7.18 -13.15 11.04
CA THR A 297 6.69 -12.92 12.41
C THR A 297 6.37 -14.23 13.15
N ASP A 298 5.98 -15.29 12.43
CA ASP A 298 5.62 -16.59 13.01
C ASP A 298 6.82 -17.54 13.13
N TYR A 299 7.75 -17.51 12.17
CA TYR A 299 8.84 -18.50 12.11
C TYR A 299 10.12 -18.07 12.82
N LYS A 300 10.36 -16.76 13.04
CA LYS A 300 11.52 -16.27 13.80
C LYS A 300 11.27 -16.29 15.30
N LEU A 301 10.95 -17.47 15.84
CA LEU A 301 10.82 -17.71 17.27
C LEU A 301 12.18 -17.43 17.95
N GLY A 302 12.26 -16.34 18.71
CA GLY A 302 13.44 -15.98 19.52
C GLY A 302 14.23 -14.75 19.04
N CYS A 303 13.91 -14.17 17.88
CA CYS A 303 14.49 -12.87 17.50
C CYS A 303 13.72 -11.72 18.17
N GLU A 304 14.45 -10.70 18.64
CA GLU A 304 13.85 -9.40 18.96
C GLU A 304 13.17 -8.87 17.69
N GLN A 305 11.84 -8.80 17.73
CA GLN A 305 11.07 -8.12 16.69
C GLN A 305 11.04 -6.63 17.01
N SER A 306 11.17 -5.80 15.99
CA SER A 306 10.91 -4.38 16.07
C SER A 306 10.24 -3.90 14.80
N PHE A 307 9.36 -2.91 14.92
CA PHE A 307 8.76 -2.24 13.79
C PHE A 307 8.87 -0.74 13.95
N GLU A 308 8.91 -0.05 12.81
CA GLU A 308 8.90 1.39 12.74
C GLU A 308 7.57 1.83 12.14
N ILE A 309 6.98 2.88 12.68
CA ILE A 309 5.78 3.49 12.12
C ILE A 309 5.91 5.01 12.15
N SER A 310 5.57 5.63 11.02
CA SER A 310 5.59 7.08 10.84
C SER A 310 4.25 7.59 10.39
N VAL A 311 3.88 8.78 10.84
CA VAL A 311 2.74 9.54 10.31
C VAL A 311 3.26 10.64 9.39
N LEU A 312 2.67 10.77 8.21
CA LEU A 312 3.06 11.74 7.21
C LEU A 312 1.94 12.76 6.93
N THR A 313 2.32 14.01 6.71
CA THR A 313 1.43 15.09 6.28
C THR A 313 1.95 15.78 5.02
N PHE A 314 1.04 16.35 4.24
CA PHE A 314 1.41 17.16 3.08
C PHE A 314 2.02 18.50 3.53
N LYS A 315 3.16 18.86 2.93
CA LYS A 315 3.85 20.14 3.13
C LYS A 315 4.09 20.89 1.81
N GLY A 316 3.90 20.21 0.69
CA GLY A 316 4.19 20.74 -0.63
C GLY A 316 3.30 21.91 -1.03
N GLN A 317 3.59 22.45 -2.21
CA GLN A 317 2.71 23.40 -2.88
C GLN A 317 1.72 22.63 -3.76
N LEU A 318 0.46 23.05 -3.71
CA LEU A 318 -0.56 22.57 -4.62
C LEU A 318 -0.41 23.24 -5.98
N HIS A 319 -0.50 22.44 -7.03
CA HIS A 319 -0.57 22.87 -8.42
C HIS A 319 -2.04 23.08 -8.83
N LYS A 320 -2.26 23.72 -9.99
CA LYS A 320 -3.60 24.00 -10.50
C LYS A 320 -4.43 22.75 -10.77
N ASP A 321 -3.75 21.67 -11.15
CA ASP A 321 -4.38 20.39 -11.50
C ASP A 321 -4.52 19.46 -10.28
N ASP A 322 -4.06 19.89 -9.10
CA ASP A 322 -4.24 19.13 -7.87
C ASP A 322 -5.67 19.31 -7.33
N HIS A 323 -6.23 18.23 -6.82
CA HIS A 323 -7.59 18.14 -6.30
C HIS A 323 -7.62 17.43 -4.94
N PRO A 324 -6.88 17.90 -3.92
CA PRO A 324 -6.82 17.20 -2.66
C PRO A 324 -8.15 17.20 -1.91
N LEU A 325 -8.44 16.10 -1.21
CA LEU A 325 -9.65 15.97 -0.40
C LEU A 325 -9.69 16.96 0.78
N PHE A 326 -8.52 17.35 1.28
CA PHE A 326 -8.36 18.28 2.39
C PHE A 326 -7.01 18.98 2.28
N ILE A 327 -6.92 20.18 2.87
CA ILE A 327 -5.65 20.90 3.02
C ILE A 327 -5.31 20.90 4.51
N PRO A 328 -4.21 20.24 4.94
CA PRO A 328 -3.80 20.24 6.33
C PRO A 328 -3.65 21.65 6.87
N ARG A 329 -4.11 21.88 8.10
CA ARG A 329 -3.71 23.08 8.84
C ARG A 329 -2.22 23.00 9.16
N ALA A 330 -1.57 24.16 9.33
CA ALA A 330 -0.21 24.19 9.85
C ALA A 330 -0.20 23.60 11.27
N VAL A 331 0.45 22.45 11.45
CA VAL A 331 0.53 21.77 12.75
C VAL A 331 1.79 22.24 13.48
N GLU A 332 1.61 22.89 14.63
CA GLU A 332 2.73 23.42 15.46
C GLU A 332 3.25 22.41 16.51
N THR A 333 2.50 21.35 16.82
CA THR A 333 2.87 20.33 17.82
C THR A 333 2.71 18.89 17.31
N PHE A 334 3.75 18.07 17.52
CA PHE A 334 4.03 16.86 16.74
C PHE A 334 3.76 15.51 17.44
N HIS A 335 3.10 15.49 18.61
CA HIS A 335 2.95 14.25 19.37
C HIS A 335 1.57 13.61 19.16
N VAL A 336 1.55 12.53 18.40
CA VAL A 336 0.37 11.76 17.96
C VAL A 336 0.46 10.29 18.39
N PHE A 337 1.65 9.75 18.72
CA PHE A 337 1.83 8.40 19.22
C PHE A 337 1.73 8.33 20.74
N PRO A 338 1.39 7.16 21.31
CA PRO A 338 1.44 6.96 22.74
C PRO A 338 2.84 7.32 23.27
N ARG A 339 2.91 8.11 24.34
CA ARG A 339 4.14 8.22 25.11
C ARG A 339 4.49 6.80 25.57
N GLN A 340 5.65 6.29 25.16
CA GLN A 340 6.20 5.11 25.80
C GLN A 340 6.35 5.47 27.28
N HIS A 341 5.44 4.98 28.13
CA HIS A 341 5.81 4.78 29.51
C HIS A 341 6.97 3.81 29.45
N VAL A 342 8.18 4.31 29.71
CA VAL A 342 9.28 3.42 30.09
C VAL A 342 8.79 2.74 31.35
N ASP A 343 8.23 1.53 31.20
CA ASP A 343 7.90 0.68 32.32
C ASP A 343 9.21 0.42 33.06
N GLN A 344 9.46 1.21 34.10
CA GLN A 344 10.60 1.08 35.02
C GLN A 344 10.64 -0.31 35.67
N THR A 345 9.57 -1.09 35.53
CA THR A 345 9.45 -2.50 35.90
C THR A 345 10.50 -3.39 35.21
N PHE A 346 10.93 -3.06 33.97
CA PHE A 346 11.97 -3.84 33.29
C PHE A 346 13.39 -3.57 33.82
N GLN A 347 13.67 -2.34 34.30
CA GLN A 347 14.96 -2.04 34.93
C GLN A 347 15.07 -2.67 36.33
N LEU A 348 13.97 -2.74 37.08
CA LEU A 348 13.95 -3.41 38.39
C LEU A 348 14.10 -4.94 38.28
N GLN A 349 13.56 -5.58 37.24
CA GLN A 349 13.79 -7.02 37.03
C GLN A 349 15.23 -7.34 36.59
N MET A 350 15.90 -6.47 35.82
CA MET A 350 17.32 -6.64 35.49
C MET A 350 18.26 -6.34 36.67
N GLN A 351 17.94 -5.37 37.53
CA GLN A 351 18.71 -5.13 38.75
C GLN A 351 18.58 -6.28 39.76
N MET A 352 17.40 -6.92 39.86
CA MET A 352 17.22 -8.10 40.71
C MET A 352 17.87 -9.39 40.17
N GLN A 353 18.08 -9.50 38.85
CA GLN A 353 18.83 -10.62 38.27
C GLN A 353 20.36 -10.44 38.34
N CYS A 354 20.86 -9.19 38.29
CA CYS A 354 22.27 -8.89 38.50
C CYS A 354 22.73 -9.07 39.95
N THR A 355 21.86 -8.87 40.95
CA THR A 355 22.20 -9.13 42.36
C THR A 355 22.23 -10.63 42.69
N LYS A 356 21.28 -11.42 42.15
CA LYS A 356 21.27 -12.89 42.36
C LYS A 356 22.45 -13.63 41.73
N THR A 357 22.98 -13.13 40.61
CA THR A 357 24.14 -13.75 39.93
C THR A 357 25.47 -13.40 40.58
N ASN A 358 25.57 -12.27 41.28
CA ASN A 358 26.78 -11.89 42.03
C ASN A 358 26.87 -12.57 43.41
N GLU A 359 25.75 -12.83 44.10
CA GLU A 359 25.77 -13.61 45.35
C GLU A 359 26.10 -15.09 45.11
N SER A 360 25.65 -15.67 43.99
CA SER A 360 25.94 -17.07 43.64
C SER A 360 27.42 -17.32 43.30
N LYS A 361 28.15 -16.32 42.80
CA LYS A 361 29.59 -16.41 42.53
C LYS A 361 30.47 -16.15 43.77
N ALA A 362 29.96 -15.43 44.78
CA ALA A 362 30.69 -15.19 46.01
C ALA A 362 30.75 -16.44 46.93
N ILE A 363 29.78 -17.35 46.81
CA ILE A 363 29.70 -18.56 47.63
C ILE A 363 30.59 -19.69 47.06
N SER A 364 30.81 -19.75 45.74
CA SER A 364 31.66 -20.81 45.16
C SER A 364 33.17 -20.57 45.26
N ASN A 365 33.62 -19.37 45.67
CA ASN A 365 35.04 -19.04 45.87
C ASN A 365 35.51 -19.15 47.33
N LYS A 366 34.68 -19.69 48.23
CA LYS A 366 35.06 -19.98 49.63
C LYS A 366 35.29 -21.46 49.94
N PHE A 367 35.11 -22.34 48.95
CA PHE A 367 35.43 -23.77 49.05
C PHE A 367 36.18 -24.22 47.79
N SER A 368 37.44 -23.82 47.70
CA SER A 368 38.46 -24.42 46.82
C SER A 368 39.83 -24.18 47.43
#